data_AF-A0A9E2HIW9-F1
#
_entry.id   AF-A0A9E2HIW9-F1
#
_cell.length_a   1.000
_cell.length_b   1.000
_cell.length_c   1.000
_cell.angle_alpha   90.00
_cell.angle_beta   90.00
_cell.angle_gamma   90.00
#
_symmetry.space_group_name_H-M   'P 1'
#
loop_
_entity.id
_entity.type
_entity.pdbx_description
1 polymer ?
#
loop_
_entity_poly.entity_id
_entity_poly.type
_entity_poly.pdbx_seq_one_letter_code
_entity_poly.pdbx_strand_id
1 'polypeptide(L)'
;MRSVLVLLLASLAGPALALPQSAREPEGLRIYTPGQFGVTAGTPSRIAGSREEMNRGRNAPVGPSVENQAADAVARAGLVCAVAEAAIIGRTRNGGSLIEIDCVEGGGVIIADADPLQVTDCLDLAPDAGQAGRRQRVVAACTLPGNAGLADRARPTGP
;
A
#
# COMPACT_ATOMS: atom_id res chain seq x y z
N MET A 1 30.86 6.02 88.29
CA MET A 1 30.52 5.23 89.51
C MET A 1 29.11 4.66 89.35
N ARG A 2 28.97 3.35 89.63
CA ARG A 2 27.81 2.63 90.21
C ARG A 2 26.47 2.48 89.41
N SER A 3 26.43 1.44 88.57
CA SER A 3 25.57 0.23 88.56
C SER A 3 24.09 0.19 89.04
N VAL A 4 23.40 -0.87 88.55
CA VAL A 4 22.14 -1.55 88.99
C VAL A 4 20.85 -1.01 88.30
N LEU A 5 20.08 -1.70 87.44
CA LEU A 5 19.51 -3.09 87.33
C LEU A 5 18.05 -3.19 87.87
N VAL A 6 17.22 -4.00 87.16
CA VAL A 6 15.96 -4.74 87.53
C VAL A 6 14.70 -4.29 86.75
N LEU A 7 13.66 -5.11 86.50
CA LEU A 7 13.49 -6.39 85.75
C LEU A 7 11.94 -6.67 85.61
N LEU A 8 11.53 -7.84 85.07
CA LEU A 8 10.17 -8.44 85.06
C LEU A 8 9.08 -7.82 84.14
N LEU A 9 8.08 -8.57 83.60
CA LEU A 9 7.97 -9.97 83.10
C LEU A 9 6.57 -10.18 82.45
N ALA A 10 6.35 -11.37 81.86
CA ALA A 10 5.09 -12.08 81.60
C ALA A 10 4.42 -11.98 80.20
N SER A 11 3.79 -13.09 79.82
CA SER A 11 3.34 -13.49 78.48
C SER A 11 2.15 -14.48 78.56
N LEU A 12 1.30 -14.55 77.53
CA LEU A 12 0.21 -15.54 77.39
C LEU A 12 0.02 -15.96 75.91
N ALA A 13 -0.55 -17.15 75.66
CA ALA A 13 -0.45 -17.85 74.36
C ALA A 13 -1.68 -18.68 73.93
N GLY A 14 -1.75 -19.04 72.63
CA GLY A 14 -2.58 -20.10 72.03
C GLY A 14 -3.70 -19.64 71.07
N PRO A 15 -4.28 -20.51 70.19
CA PRO A 15 -3.97 -21.93 69.92
C PRO A 15 -4.00 -22.43 68.42
N ALA A 16 -3.53 -23.67 68.20
CA ALA A 16 -4.00 -24.75 67.29
C ALA A 16 -4.07 -24.65 65.72
N LEU A 17 -3.16 -25.42 65.07
CA LEU A 17 -3.34 -26.51 64.07
C LEU A 17 -4.34 -26.46 62.88
N ALA A 18 -3.80 -26.76 61.67
CA ALA A 18 -4.48 -27.48 60.58
C ALA A 18 -3.47 -28.30 59.73
N LEU A 19 -3.87 -29.45 59.15
CA LEU A 19 -3.02 -30.36 58.34
C LEU A 19 -3.37 -30.26 56.81
N PRO A 20 -3.06 -31.24 55.93
CA PRO A 20 -2.01 -31.08 54.92
C PRO A 20 -2.55 -31.05 53.47
N GLN A 21 -1.76 -30.56 52.51
CA GLN A 21 -2.03 -30.77 51.08
C GLN A 21 -0.78 -31.24 50.34
N SER A 22 -0.93 -32.35 49.61
CA SER A 22 0.13 -33.08 48.94
C SER A 22 0.79 -32.26 47.84
N ALA A 23 2.11 -32.09 47.91
CA ALA A 23 2.89 -31.74 46.73
C ALA A 23 2.83 -32.90 45.73
N ARG A 24 2.08 -32.73 44.64
CA ARG A 24 2.21 -33.60 43.47
C ARG A 24 3.46 -33.19 42.71
N GLU A 25 4.31 -34.16 42.38
CA GLU A 25 5.41 -33.96 41.42
C GLU A 25 4.84 -33.50 40.07
N PRO A 26 5.53 -32.61 39.34
CA PRO A 26 5.07 -32.15 38.04
C PRO A 26 5.20 -33.28 37.00
N GLU A 27 4.04 -33.81 36.59
CA GLU A 27 3.90 -34.77 35.51
C GLU A 27 4.57 -34.26 34.22
N GLY A 28 5.41 -35.10 33.60
CA GLY A 28 6.32 -34.68 32.53
C GLY A 28 5.59 -34.05 31.34
N LEU A 29 6.05 -32.87 30.92
CA LEU A 29 5.43 -32.04 29.88
C LEU A 29 5.27 -32.79 28.54
N ARG A 30 4.08 -33.31 28.27
CA ARG A 30 3.72 -33.93 26.98
C ARG A 30 3.41 -32.84 25.94
N ILE A 31 4.29 -32.73 24.95
CA ILE A 31 4.18 -31.78 23.85
C ILE A 31 3.47 -32.46 22.67
N TYR A 32 2.31 -31.93 22.29
CA TYR A 32 1.45 -32.47 21.23
C TYR A 32 1.41 -31.59 19.96
N THR A 33 1.74 -30.30 20.05
CA THR A 33 1.78 -29.40 18.88
C THR A 33 2.95 -28.40 18.96
N PRO A 34 3.48 -27.91 17.82
CA PRO A 34 4.61 -26.97 17.81
C PRO A 34 4.35 -25.64 18.54
N GLY A 35 3.07 -25.25 18.69
CA GLY A 35 2.68 -24.02 19.39
C GLY A 35 2.79 -24.08 20.92
N GLN A 36 3.06 -25.25 21.52
CA GLN A 36 3.29 -25.36 22.97
C GLN A 36 4.69 -24.88 23.40
N PHE A 37 5.62 -24.69 22.47
CA PHE A 37 6.86 -23.99 22.78
C PHE A 37 6.59 -22.49 22.80
N GLY A 38 6.45 -21.93 24.01
CA GLY A 38 6.41 -20.48 24.26
C GLY A 38 7.75 -19.78 24.00
N VAL A 39 8.49 -20.21 22.97
CA VAL A 39 9.68 -19.52 22.48
C VAL A 39 9.25 -18.31 21.67
N THR A 40 9.67 -17.13 22.11
CA THR A 40 9.81 -15.96 21.24
C THR A 40 10.94 -16.25 20.25
N ALA A 41 10.66 -17.09 19.26
CA ALA A 41 11.60 -17.48 18.23
C ALA A 41 11.90 -16.26 17.35
N GLY A 42 12.97 -15.53 17.68
CA GLY A 42 13.51 -14.43 16.90
C GLY A 42 14.09 -14.84 15.55
N THR A 43 14.01 -16.12 15.19
CA THR A 43 14.31 -16.62 13.85
C THR A 43 13.07 -16.41 12.96
N PRO A 44 13.16 -15.65 11.85
CA PRO A 44 12.04 -15.51 10.94
C PRO A 44 11.59 -16.90 10.46
N SER A 45 10.36 -17.27 10.80
CA SER A 45 9.86 -18.61 10.50
C SER A 45 9.92 -18.90 8.99
N ARG A 46 10.10 -20.17 8.60
CA ARG A 46 9.99 -20.59 7.19
C ARG A 46 8.67 -20.13 6.54
N ILE A 47 7.62 -19.95 7.35
CA ILE A 47 6.31 -19.43 6.94
C ILE A 47 6.36 -17.93 6.61
N ALA A 48 7.15 -17.12 7.33
CA ALA A 48 7.32 -15.70 7.03
C ALA A 48 8.01 -15.49 5.66
N GLY A 49 9.17 -16.13 5.45
CA GLY A 49 9.86 -16.08 4.16
C GLY A 49 9.04 -16.66 3.01
N SER A 50 8.27 -17.74 3.26
CA SER A 50 7.34 -18.30 2.27
C SER A 50 6.20 -17.33 1.91
N ARG A 51 5.71 -16.51 2.85
CA ARG A 51 4.70 -15.48 2.58
C ARG A 51 5.27 -14.32 1.75
N GLU A 52 6.48 -13.87 2.06
CA GLU A 52 7.18 -12.83 1.28
C GLU A 52 7.44 -13.30 -0.15
N GLU A 53 7.87 -14.55 -0.34
CA GLU A 53 8.06 -15.19 -1.64
C GLU A 53 6.76 -15.19 -2.47
N MET A 54 5.65 -15.69 -1.90
CA MET A 54 4.35 -15.73 -2.57
C MET A 54 3.76 -14.33 -2.87
N ASN A 55 4.13 -13.32 -2.10
CA ASN A 55 3.69 -11.95 -2.32
C ASN A 55 4.53 -11.21 -3.36
N ARG A 56 5.81 -11.56 -3.57
CA ARG A 56 6.72 -10.87 -4.50
C ARG A 56 6.19 -10.85 -5.94
N GLY A 57 5.64 -11.97 -6.40
CA GLY A 57 5.04 -12.08 -7.74
C GLY A 57 3.67 -11.42 -7.91
N ARG A 58 2.98 -11.08 -6.82
CA ARG A 58 1.61 -10.52 -6.88
C ARG A 58 1.57 -9.02 -7.18
N ASN A 59 2.63 -8.30 -6.81
CA ASN A 59 2.72 -6.85 -6.95
C ASN A 59 3.56 -6.41 -8.17
N ALA A 60 4.11 -7.36 -8.94
CA ALA A 60 4.77 -7.07 -10.21
C ALA A 60 3.71 -6.70 -11.26
N PRO A 61 3.89 -5.62 -12.04
CA PRO A 61 2.99 -5.30 -13.15
C PRO A 61 2.97 -6.43 -14.17
N VAL A 62 1.81 -7.05 -14.37
CA VAL A 62 1.60 -8.08 -15.41
C VAL A 62 1.11 -7.37 -16.67
N GLY A 63 2.04 -6.99 -17.54
CA GLY A 63 1.77 -6.34 -18.83
C GLY A 63 2.92 -5.45 -19.30
N PRO A 64 2.83 -4.88 -20.51
CA PRO A 64 3.72 -3.81 -20.94
C PRO A 64 3.61 -2.60 -20.00
N SER A 65 4.72 -1.89 -19.77
CA SER A 65 4.68 -0.64 -19.01
C SER A 65 3.84 0.43 -19.74
N VAL A 66 3.42 1.47 -19.03
CA VAL A 66 2.52 2.49 -19.60
C VAL A 66 3.19 3.24 -20.74
N GLU A 67 4.49 3.48 -20.65
CA GLU A 67 5.32 4.14 -21.67
C GLU A 67 5.40 3.28 -22.94
N ASN A 68 5.52 1.95 -22.80
CA ASN A 68 5.50 1.03 -23.94
C ASN A 68 4.11 0.97 -24.61
N GLN A 69 3.02 0.99 -23.82
CA GLN A 69 1.65 1.08 -24.37
C GLN A 69 1.42 2.40 -25.10
N ALA A 70 1.91 3.52 -24.54
CA ALA A 70 1.83 4.84 -25.14
C ALA A 70 2.59 4.92 -26.48
N ALA A 71 3.83 4.42 -26.53
CA ALA A 71 4.64 4.43 -27.74
C ALA A 71 4.01 3.60 -28.88
N ASP A 72 3.44 2.44 -28.55
CA ASP A 72 2.72 1.57 -29.49
C ASP A 72 1.40 2.22 -29.98
N ALA A 73 0.64 2.87 -29.09
CA ALA A 73 -0.56 3.62 -29.45
C ALA A 73 -0.26 4.84 -30.35
N VAL A 74 0.81 5.58 -30.05
CA VAL A 74 1.33 6.69 -30.88
C VAL A 74 1.73 6.21 -32.28
N ALA A 75 2.45 5.08 -32.36
CA ALA A 75 2.85 4.48 -33.63
C ALA A 75 1.65 4.06 -34.47
N ARG A 76 0.62 3.43 -33.86
CA ARG A 76 -0.64 3.11 -34.56
C ARG A 76 -1.43 4.34 -34.99
N ALA A 77 -1.36 5.42 -34.21
CA ALA A 77 -1.98 6.69 -34.55
C ALA A 77 -1.26 7.45 -35.69
N GLY A 78 -0.03 7.04 -36.05
CA GLY A 78 0.79 7.73 -37.05
C GLY A 78 1.30 9.10 -36.62
N LEU A 79 1.38 9.35 -35.31
CA LEU A 79 1.79 10.63 -34.74
C LEU A 79 3.33 10.74 -34.65
N VAL A 80 3.85 11.95 -34.83
CA VAL A 80 5.25 12.28 -34.52
C VAL A 80 5.29 12.78 -33.07
N CYS A 81 5.46 11.84 -32.14
CA CYS A 81 5.54 12.09 -30.69
C CYS A 81 6.49 11.06 -30.05
N ALA A 82 7.63 11.50 -29.54
CA ALA A 82 8.42 10.70 -28.63
C ALA A 82 7.83 10.85 -27.22
N VAL A 83 7.44 9.74 -26.60
CA VAL A 83 6.80 9.74 -25.26
C VAL A 83 7.80 10.22 -24.21
N ALA A 84 7.54 11.38 -23.61
CA ALA A 84 8.28 11.93 -22.48
C ALA A 84 7.74 11.37 -21.15
N GLU A 85 6.42 11.41 -20.98
CA GLU A 85 5.68 10.85 -19.85
C GLU A 85 4.34 10.29 -20.35
N ALA A 86 3.80 9.26 -19.69
CA ALA A 86 2.50 8.69 -20.03
C ALA A 86 1.75 8.16 -18.80
N ALA A 87 0.43 8.32 -18.78
CA ALA A 87 -0.43 7.84 -17.69
C ALA A 87 -1.72 7.20 -18.22
N ILE A 88 -2.14 6.08 -17.63
CA ILE A 88 -3.49 5.53 -17.87
C ILE A 88 -4.49 6.31 -17.00
N ILE A 89 -5.15 7.29 -17.59
CA ILE A 89 -6.14 8.16 -16.94
C ILE A 89 -7.55 7.52 -16.86
N GLY A 90 -7.77 6.40 -17.55
CA GLY A 90 -9.02 5.66 -17.50
C GLY A 90 -9.08 4.45 -18.43
N ARG A 91 -10.31 4.03 -18.75
CA ARG A 91 -10.59 3.02 -19.78
C ARG A 91 -11.76 3.44 -20.65
N THR A 92 -11.74 3.03 -21.91
CA THR A 92 -12.86 3.17 -22.83
C THR A 92 -14.00 2.21 -22.42
N ARG A 93 -15.19 2.42 -22.98
CA ARG A 93 -16.36 1.53 -22.74
C ARG A 93 -16.09 0.07 -23.15
N ASN A 94 -15.16 -0.14 -24.09
CA ASN A 94 -14.80 -1.45 -24.62
C ASN A 94 -13.62 -2.09 -23.86
N GLY A 95 -13.17 -1.48 -22.75
CA GLY A 95 -12.11 -2.00 -21.87
C GLY A 95 -10.69 -1.55 -22.22
N GLY A 96 -10.51 -0.97 -23.42
CA GLY A 96 -9.25 -0.39 -23.89
C GLY A 96 -8.73 0.73 -22.99
N SER A 97 -7.41 0.96 -23.00
CA SER A 97 -6.78 1.98 -22.15
C SER A 97 -7.14 3.39 -22.64
N LEU A 98 -7.39 4.33 -21.71
CA LEU A 98 -7.41 5.75 -22.02
C LEU A 98 -6.09 6.33 -21.49
N ILE A 99 -5.19 6.68 -22.41
CA ILE A 99 -3.80 7.03 -22.12
C ILE A 99 -3.62 8.52 -22.37
N GLU A 100 -3.13 9.25 -21.37
CA GLU A 100 -2.60 10.60 -21.55
C GLU A 100 -1.10 10.50 -21.82
N ILE A 101 -0.60 11.27 -22.79
CA ILE A 101 0.78 11.22 -23.29
C ILE A 101 1.31 12.65 -23.40
N ASP A 102 2.50 12.87 -22.85
CA ASP A 102 3.32 14.08 -23.03
C ASP A 102 4.40 13.79 -24.09
N CYS A 103 4.57 14.70 -25.06
CA CYS A 103 5.48 14.53 -26.18
C CYS A 103 6.75 15.38 -26.01
N VAL A 104 7.93 14.80 -26.26
CA VAL A 104 9.22 15.52 -26.21
C VAL A 104 9.25 16.70 -27.19
N GLU A 105 8.56 16.57 -28.32
CA GLU A 105 8.38 17.61 -29.34
C GLU A 105 7.52 18.79 -28.86
N GLY A 106 6.83 18.63 -27.73
CA GLY A 106 5.91 19.58 -27.13
C GLY A 106 4.44 19.31 -27.47
N GLY A 107 3.56 19.70 -26.54
CA GLY A 107 2.14 19.36 -26.60
C GLY A 107 1.87 17.94 -26.09
N GLY A 108 0.60 17.57 -26.08
CA GLY A 108 0.15 16.30 -25.52
C GLY A 108 -1.14 15.83 -26.12
N VAL A 109 -1.39 14.53 -26.00
CA VAL A 109 -2.59 13.87 -26.52
C VAL A 109 -3.19 12.93 -25.50
N ILE A 110 -4.50 12.76 -25.58
CA ILE A 110 -5.19 11.60 -25.02
C ILE A 110 -5.48 10.64 -26.16
N ILE A 111 -5.02 9.39 -26.03
CA ILE A 111 -5.36 8.29 -26.93
C ILE A 111 -6.33 7.34 -26.22
N ALA A 112 -7.51 7.17 -26.81
CA ALA A 112 -8.42 6.08 -26.51
C ALA A 112 -7.97 4.85 -27.30
N ASP A 113 -7.19 3.98 -26.65
CA ASP A 113 -6.68 2.75 -27.24
C ASP A 113 -7.77 1.69 -27.30
N ALA A 114 -8.59 1.79 -28.35
CA ALA A 114 -9.69 0.90 -28.69
C ALA A 114 -9.78 0.76 -30.22
N ASP A 115 -10.79 0.04 -30.70
CA ASP A 115 -11.16 0.02 -32.12
C ASP A 115 -12.53 0.71 -32.30
N PRO A 116 -12.63 1.80 -33.10
CA PRO A 116 -11.52 2.54 -33.72
C PRO A 116 -10.68 3.30 -32.69
N LEU A 117 -9.39 3.45 -32.97
CA LEU A 117 -8.48 4.24 -32.15
C LEU A 117 -8.83 5.73 -32.28
N GLN A 118 -8.91 6.45 -31.17
CA GLN A 118 -9.23 7.88 -31.17
C GLN A 118 -8.14 8.68 -30.46
N VAL A 119 -7.81 9.83 -31.03
CA VAL A 119 -6.80 10.77 -30.54
C VAL A 119 -7.49 12.10 -30.28
N THR A 120 -7.11 12.80 -29.22
CA THR A 120 -7.57 14.16 -28.91
C THR A 120 -6.40 14.96 -28.38
N ASP A 121 -6.14 16.15 -28.95
CA ASP A 121 -5.11 17.06 -28.45
C ASP A 121 -5.52 17.61 -27.07
N CYS A 122 -4.56 17.73 -26.16
CA CYS A 122 -4.79 18.30 -24.83
C CYS A 122 -5.33 19.74 -24.88
N LEU A 123 -5.02 20.50 -25.93
CA LEU A 123 -5.49 21.88 -26.15
C LEU A 123 -6.92 21.94 -26.70
N ASP A 124 -7.42 20.87 -27.33
CA ASP A 124 -8.79 20.77 -27.84
C ASP A 124 -9.80 20.35 -26.74
N LEU A 125 -9.32 20.00 -25.54
CA LEU A 125 -10.15 19.64 -24.39
C LEU A 125 -10.83 20.88 -23.78
N ALA A 126 -11.98 21.25 -24.34
CA ALA A 126 -12.84 22.27 -23.76
C ALA A 126 -13.61 21.72 -22.52
N PRO A 127 -13.59 22.41 -21.37
CA PRO A 127 -14.22 21.93 -20.13
C PRO A 127 -15.76 21.80 -20.25
N ASP A 128 -16.37 22.51 -21.20
CA ASP A 128 -17.82 22.60 -21.37
C ASP A 128 -18.39 21.64 -22.45
N ALA A 129 -17.54 20.87 -23.14
CA ALA A 129 -17.94 20.12 -24.35
C ALA A 129 -18.71 18.82 -24.11
N GLY A 130 -18.99 18.41 -22.86
CA GLY A 130 -19.56 17.09 -22.57
C GLY A 130 -20.58 17.04 -21.44
N GLN A 131 -21.80 16.55 -21.73
CA GLN A 131 -22.69 16.07 -20.66
C GLN A 131 -22.18 14.73 -20.08
N ALA A 132 -21.59 14.80 -18.90
CA ALA A 132 -21.23 13.62 -18.09
C ALA A 132 -22.49 12.85 -17.64
N GLY A 133 -22.87 11.83 -18.41
CA GLY A 133 -23.85 10.84 -17.96
C GLY A 133 -23.34 10.05 -16.73
N ARG A 134 -24.23 9.45 -15.93
CA ARG A 134 -23.90 8.76 -14.65
C ARG A 134 -22.81 7.65 -14.69
N ARG A 135 -22.31 7.27 -15.88
CA ARG A 135 -21.24 6.29 -16.10
C ARG A 135 -20.17 6.81 -17.09
N GLN A 136 -20.13 8.11 -17.37
CA GLN A 136 -19.22 8.72 -18.33
C GLN A 136 -18.36 9.75 -17.58
N ARG A 137 -17.09 9.40 -17.35
CA ARG A 137 -16.09 10.39 -16.96
C ARG A 137 -15.75 11.20 -18.21
N VAL A 138 -16.11 12.47 -18.23
CA VAL A 138 -15.57 13.44 -19.18
C VAL A 138 -14.16 13.79 -18.72
N VAL A 139 -13.17 13.70 -19.60
CA VAL A 139 -11.84 14.25 -19.34
C VAL A 139 -11.88 15.70 -19.82
N ALA A 140 -11.88 16.64 -18.86
CA ALA A 140 -12.06 18.07 -19.13
C ALA A 140 -10.73 18.81 -19.36
N ALA A 141 -9.60 18.19 -19.01
CA ALA A 141 -8.24 18.70 -19.20
C ALA A 141 -7.24 17.54 -19.09
N CYS A 142 -6.06 17.73 -19.67
CA CYS A 142 -4.88 16.91 -19.43
C CYS A 142 -4.27 17.21 -18.05
N THR A 143 -3.56 16.24 -17.48
CA THR A 143 -3.11 16.21 -16.08
C THR A 143 -1.60 16.01 -15.91
N LEU A 144 -0.90 15.50 -16.93
CA LEU A 144 0.55 15.37 -16.93
C LEU A 144 1.20 16.77 -16.89
N PRO A 145 2.29 16.98 -16.11
CA PRO A 145 2.94 18.28 -16.03
C PRO A 145 3.37 18.86 -17.38
N GLY A 146 3.84 18.02 -18.31
CA GLY A 146 4.22 18.39 -19.68
C GLY A 146 3.06 18.77 -20.62
N ASN A 147 1.82 18.42 -20.22
CA ASN A 147 0.59 18.79 -20.91
C ASN A 147 -0.17 19.95 -20.24
N ALA A 148 0.04 20.17 -18.94
CA ALA A 148 -0.61 21.25 -18.20
C ALA A 148 -0.26 22.62 -18.82
N GLY A 149 -1.28 23.46 -19.02
CA GLY A 149 -1.10 24.80 -19.57
C GLY A 149 -0.18 25.68 -18.71
N LEU A 150 0.45 26.68 -19.32
CA LEU A 150 1.32 27.65 -18.63
C LEU A 150 0.67 28.26 -17.36
N ALA A 151 -0.64 28.47 -17.38
CA ALA A 151 -1.40 29.00 -16.24
C ALA A 151 -1.49 28.02 -15.05
N ASP A 152 -1.60 26.72 -15.30
CA ASP A 152 -1.67 25.69 -14.25
C ASP A 152 -0.28 25.39 -13.69
N ARG A 153 0.76 25.39 -14.54
CA ARG A 153 2.17 25.33 -14.10
C ARG A 153 2.59 26.53 -13.25
N ALA A 154 2.01 27.70 -13.51
CA ALA A 154 2.28 28.92 -12.76
C ALA A 154 1.54 28.97 -11.41
N ARG A 155 0.66 28.01 -11.11
CA ARG A 155 -0.04 27.95 -9.83
C ARG A 155 0.89 27.32 -8.79
N PRO A 156 1.37 28.06 -7.78
CA PRO A 156 2.24 27.48 -6.76
C PRO A 156 1.46 26.40 -5.99
N THR A 157 2.07 25.22 -5.87
CA THR A 157 1.62 24.19 -4.94
C THR A 157 1.72 24.76 -3.52
N GLY A 158 0.58 24.98 -2.87
CA GLY A 158 0.50 25.48 -1.50
C GLY A 158 1.17 24.53 -0.48
N PRO A 159 1.47 25.04 0.73
CA PRO A 159 2.30 24.37 1.73
C PRO A 159 1.68 23.11 2.34
#